data_AF-A0A2A2LFF8-F1
#
_entry.id   AF-A0A2A2LFF8-F1
#
_cell.length_a   1.000
_cell.length_b   1.000
_cell.length_c   1.000
_cell.angle_alpha   90.00
_cell.angle_beta   90.00
_cell.angle_gamma   90.00
#
_symmetry.space_group_name_H-M   'P 1'
#
loop_
_entity.id
_entity.type
_entity.pdbx_description
1 polymer ?
#
loop_
_entity_poly.entity_id
_entity_poly.type
_entity_poly.pdbx_seq_one_letter_code
_entity_poly.pdbx_strand_id
1 'polypeptide(L)'
;MGKAPFNKSKPIEEDPIYQQHLKKLKYFESAPYLKKIYILTAFPSCIQSCAQVAIDWLKNEHKPLKEVGEKFVENDDEYGRARYEALVKNCKKCEVIDYKDILRNEDGKFTMYDDRMNVMYQDNVGHFNVYGRERIKPVYEKLAKKFAEEFVTNVNN
;
A
#
# COMPACT_ATOMS: atom_id res chain seq x y z
N MET A 1 -11.57 -8.08 -2.04
CA MET A 1 -11.93 -8.92 -0.86
C MET A 1 -11.23 -8.49 0.43
N GLY A 2 -9.90 -8.30 0.48
CA GLY A 2 -9.19 -7.93 1.71
C GLY A 2 -9.60 -6.61 2.40
N LYS A 3 -10.22 -5.69 1.64
CA LYS A 3 -10.76 -4.41 2.13
C LYS A 3 -12.25 -4.43 2.45
N ALA A 4 -12.91 -5.58 2.33
CA ALA A 4 -14.36 -5.66 2.54
C ALA A 4 -14.74 -5.20 3.96
N PRO A 5 -15.87 -4.50 4.14
CA PRO A 5 -16.34 -4.07 5.45
C PRO A 5 -16.51 -5.22 6.44
N PHE A 6 -16.31 -4.94 7.73
CA PHE A 6 -16.67 -5.84 8.82
C PHE A 6 -17.33 -5.06 9.96
N ASN A 7 -18.04 -5.77 10.85
CA ASN A 7 -18.66 -5.14 12.01
C ASN A 7 -17.60 -4.81 13.07
N LYS A 8 -17.24 -3.52 13.19
CA LYS A 8 -16.24 -3.04 14.15
C LYS A 8 -16.65 -3.18 15.63
N SER A 9 -17.94 -3.40 15.92
CA SER A 9 -18.42 -3.64 17.28
C SER A 9 -18.15 -5.08 17.75
N LYS A 10 -17.72 -5.97 16.86
CA LYS A 10 -17.33 -7.34 17.18
C LYS A 10 -15.81 -7.47 17.30
N PRO A 11 -15.30 -8.43 18.10
CA PRO A 11 -13.88 -8.75 18.09
C PRO A 11 -13.39 -9.06 16.67
N ILE A 12 -12.19 -8.57 16.33
CA ILE A 12 -11.63 -8.76 14.98
C ILE A 12 -11.34 -10.24 14.70
N GLU A 13 -11.20 -11.05 15.74
CA GLU A 13 -11.05 -12.50 15.65
C GLU A 13 -12.29 -13.18 15.04
N GLU A 14 -13.47 -12.55 15.08
CA GLU A 14 -14.66 -13.06 14.38
C GLU A 14 -14.66 -12.75 12.88
N ASP A 15 -13.80 -11.84 12.39
CA ASP A 15 -13.74 -11.48 10.98
C ASP A 15 -13.07 -12.60 10.15
N PRO A 16 -13.76 -13.18 9.15
CA PRO A 16 -13.26 -14.34 8.41
C PRO A 16 -12.05 -13.99 7.53
N ILE A 17 -11.93 -12.74 7.07
CA ILE A 17 -10.80 -12.29 6.26
C ILE A 17 -9.55 -12.15 7.14
N TYR A 18 -9.69 -11.58 8.34
CA TYR A 18 -8.64 -11.53 9.34
C TYR A 18 -8.15 -12.93 9.70
N GLN A 19 -9.05 -13.90 9.92
CA GLN A 19 -8.65 -15.29 10.20
C GLN A 19 -7.86 -15.93 9.05
N GLN A 20 -8.22 -15.64 7.80
CA GLN A 20 -7.45 -16.09 6.64
C GLN A 20 -6.05 -15.45 6.62
N HIS A 21 -5.94 -14.14 6.85
CA HIS A 21 -4.66 -13.44 6.93
C HIS A 21 -3.80 -13.99 8.09
N LEU A 22 -4.39 -14.22 9.26
CA LEU A 22 -3.72 -14.79 10.44
C LEU A 22 -3.19 -16.19 10.18
N LYS A 23 -3.98 -17.06 9.53
CA LYS A 23 -3.53 -18.40 9.14
C LYS A 23 -2.31 -18.32 8.20
N LYS A 24 -2.34 -17.41 7.22
CA LYS A 24 -1.24 -17.23 6.28
C LYS A 24 0.00 -16.65 6.96
N LEU A 25 -0.16 -15.70 7.88
CA LEU A 25 0.94 -15.15 8.66
C LEU A 25 1.60 -16.22 9.53
N LYS A 26 0.81 -16.99 10.29
CA LYS A 26 1.33 -18.09 11.13
C LYS A 26 2.11 -19.12 10.32
N TYR A 27 1.66 -19.42 9.10
CA TYR A 27 2.37 -20.31 8.18
C TYR A 27 3.75 -19.78 7.80
N PHE A 28 3.89 -18.48 7.51
CA PHE A 28 5.21 -17.90 7.23
C PHE A 28 6.05 -17.79 8.50
N GLU A 29 5.48 -17.33 9.60
CA GLU A 29 6.20 -17.11 10.86
C GLU A 29 6.81 -18.39 11.43
N SER A 30 6.18 -19.54 11.20
CA SER A 30 6.66 -20.86 11.63
C SER A 30 7.91 -21.35 10.89
N ALA A 31 8.28 -20.71 9.76
CA ALA A 31 9.49 -21.06 9.04
C ALA A 31 10.74 -20.67 9.87
N PRO A 32 11.63 -21.64 10.19
CA PRO A 32 12.76 -21.40 11.09
C PRO A 32 13.83 -20.46 10.50
N TYR A 33 13.95 -20.45 9.17
CA TYR A 33 14.91 -19.61 8.44
C TYR A 33 14.42 -18.18 8.21
N LEU A 34 13.15 -17.88 8.51
CA LEU A 34 12.57 -16.58 8.21
C LEU A 34 12.97 -15.55 9.28
N LYS A 35 13.72 -14.53 8.85
CA LYS A 35 14.21 -13.44 9.70
C LYS A 35 13.19 -12.31 9.86
N LYS A 36 12.48 -11.96 8.79
CA LYS A 36 11.54 -10.83 8.74
C LYS A 36 10.36 -11.14 7.82
N ILE A 37 9.19 -10.56 8.11
CA ILE A 37 8.00 -10.59 7.27
C ILE A 37 7.59 -9.15 7.00
N TYR A 38 7.73 -8.72 5.75
CA TYR A 38 7.26 -7.41 5.35
C TYR A 38 5.80 -7.48 4.90
N ILE A 39 4.94 -6.66 5.49
CA ILE A 39 3.51 -6.63 5.19
C ILE A 39 3.18 -5.25 4.65
N LEU A 40 2.85 -5.16 3.36
CA LEU A 40 2.27 -3.96 2.79
C LEU A 40 0.85 -3.79 3.32
N THR A 41 0.59 -2.71 4.06
CA THR A 41 -0.75 -2.39 4.54
C THR A 41 -1.65 -1.88 3.42
N ALA A 42 -2.95 -1.84 3.66
CA ALA A 42 -3.91 -1.29 2.72
C ALA A 42 -3.74 0.24 2.60
N PHE A 43 -3.91 0.75 1.38
CA PHE A 43 -3.97 2.17 1.04
C PHE A 43 -5.14 2.40 0.08
N PRO A 44 -5.66 3.64 -0.08
CA PRO A 44 -6.83 3.92 -0.91
C PRO A 44 -6.68 3.34 -2.33
N SER A 45 -7.77 2.82 -2.90
CA SER A 45 -7.77 2.34 -4.29
C SER A 45 -7.85 3.50 -5.27
N CYS A 46 -7.41 3.30 -6.51
CA CYS A 46 -7.89 4.13 -7.60
C CYS A 46 -9.22 3.59 -8.12
N ILE A 47 -10.08 4.47 -8.64
CA ILE A 47 -11.28 4.07 -9.36
C ILE A 47 -10.95 3.12 -10.53
N GLN A 48 -11.93 2.31 -10.93
CA GLN A 48 -11.77 1.37 -12.04
C GLN A 48 -11.30 2.07 -13.32
N SER A 49 -10.34 1.47 -14.03
CA SER A 49 -9.76 2.02 -15.26
C SER A 49 -9.18 3.44 -15.08
N CYS A 50 -8.64 3.71 -13.89
CA CYS A 50 -7.99 4.94 -13.46
C CYS A 50 -7.16 5.66 -14.56
N ALA A 51 -6.30 4.93 -15.28
CA ALA A 51 -5.46 5.52 -16.32
C ALA A 51 -6.25 5.98 -17.54
N GLN A 52 -7.28 5.24 -17.95
CA GLN A 52 -8.20 5.67 -19.00
C GLN A 52 -9.00 6.90 -18.56
N VAL A 53 -9.53 6.92 -17.33
CA VAL A 53 -10.29 8.07 -16.82
C VAL A 53 -9.41 9.33 -16.78
N ALA A 54 -8.15 9.20 -16.40
CA ALA A 54 -7.20 10.31 -16.42
C ALA A 54 -6.89 10.80 -17.84
N ILE A 55 -6.75 9.89 -18.81
CA ILE A 55 -6.60 10.26 -20.23
C ILE A 55 -7.83 11.03 -20.71
N ASP A 56 -9.03 10.57 -20.36
CA ASP A 56 -10.29 11.21 -20.78
C ASP A 56 -10.44 12.58 -20.12
N TRP A 57 -10.04 12.74 -18.86
CA TRP A 57 -9.96 14.05 -18.19
C TRP A 57 -9.06 15.02 -18.94
N LEU A 58 -7.82 14.60 -19.24
CA LEU A 58 -6.86 15.43 -19.96
C LEU A 58 -7.37 15.86 -21.35
N LYS A 59 -8.07 14.94 -22.05
CA LYS A 59 -8.62 15.19 -23.39
C LYS A 59 -9.87 16.07 -23.38
N ASN A 60 -10.79 15.85 -22.45
CA ASN A 60 -12.10 16.49 -22.48
C ASN A 60 -12.12 17.80 -21.70
N GLU A 61 -11.53 17.81 -20.50
CA GLU A 61 -11.52 18.99 -19.63
C GLU A 61 -10.41 19.97 -19.97
N HIS A 62 -9.38 19.52 -20.70
CA HIS A 62 -8.18 20.30 -21.02
C HIS A 62 -7.49 20.88 -19.77
N LYS A 63 -7.58 20.17 -18.64
CA LYS A 63 -7.03 20.57 -17.34
C LYS A 63 -5.97 19.57 -16.86
N PRO A 64 -4.89 20.03 -16.22
CA PRO A 64 -3.88 19.14 -15.65
C PRO A 64 -4.45 18.26 -14.53
N LEU A 65 -3.80 17.13 -14.25
CA LEU A 65 -4.23 16.19 -13.23
C LEU A 65 -4.20 16.79 -11.82
N LYS A 66 -3.31 17.74 -11.53
CA LYS A 66 -3.27 18.44 -10.24
C LYS A 66 -4.60 19.10 -9.83
N GLU A 67 -5.46 19.43 -10.79
CA GLU A 67 -6.78 20.02 -10.52
C GLU A 67 -7.85 18.98 -10.18
N VAL A 68 -7.57 17.69 -10.37
CA VAL A 68 -8.48 16.58 -10.07
C VAL A 68 -8.66 16.42 -8.55
N GLY A 69 -7.60 16.69 -7.77
CA GLY A 69 -7.57 16.35 -6.35
C GLY A 69 -7.74 14.84 -6.15
N GLU A 70 -8.63 14.45 -5.24
CA GLU A 70 -8.88 13.03 -4.88
C GLU A 70 -10.01 12.39 -5.68
N LYS A 71 -10.51 13.01 -6.76
CA LYS A 71 -11.67 12.51 -7.52
C LYS A 71 -11.47 11.09 -8.08
N PHE A 72 -10.22 10.68 -8.31
CA PHE A 72 -9.90 9.32 -8.78
C PHE A 72 -9.62 8.33 -7.65
N VAL A 73 -9.74 8.74 -6.40
CA VAL A 73 -9.37 7.93 -5.24
C VAL A 73 -10.62 7.41 -4.55
N GLU A 74 -10.61 6.12 -4.26
CA GLU A 74 -11.59 5.46 -3.40
C GLU A 74 -10.95 5.22 -2.03
N ASN A 75 -11.45 5.92 -1.01
CA ASN A 75 -10.99 5.79 0.38
C ASN A 75 -11.53 4.51 1.04
N ASP A 76 -11.14 3.35 0.51
CA ASP A 76 -11.64 2.02 0.86
C ASP A 76 -10.68 1.22 1.78
N ASP A 77 -9.62 1.86 2.27
CA ASP A 77 -8.51 1.19 2.95
C ASP A 77 -8.77 0.89 4.43
N GLU A 78 -9.70 1.59 5.06
CA GLU A 78 -9.94 1.57 6.51
C GLU A 78 -10.02 0.15 7.10
N TYR A 79 -10.91 -0.70 6.57
CA TYR A 79 -11.09 -2.06 7.08
C TYR A 79 -9.89 -2.96 6.80
N GLY A 80 -9.20 -2.75 5.67
CA GLY A 80 -7.96 -3.47 5.36
C GLY A 80 -6.85 -3.10 6.34
N ARG A 81 -6.71 -1.81 6.65
CA ARG A 81 -5.71 -1.31 7.61
C ARG A 81 -5.98 -1.83 9.01
N ALA A 82 -7.22 -1.79 9.49
CA ALA A 82 -7.59 -2.34 10.79
C ALA A 82 -7.21 -3.83 10.93
N ARG A 83 -7.42 -4.63 9.88
CA ARG A 83 -6.98 -6.05 9.86
C ARG A 83 -5.46 -6.18 9.95
N TYR A 84 -4.70 -5.41 9.18
CA TYR A 84 -3.24 -5.49 9.21
C TYR A 84 -2.67 -4.99 10.55
N GLU A 85 -3.23 -3.93 11.12
CA GLU A 85 -2.85 -3.41 12.45
C GLU A 85 -3.03 -4.45 13.55
N ALA A 86 -4.18 -5.13 13.58
CA ALA A 86 -4.41 -6.23 14.52
C ALA A 86 -3.46 -7.40 14.28
N LEU A 87 -3.22 -7.73 13.02
CA LEU A 87 -2.40 -8.87 12.60
C LEU A 87 -0.95 -8.73 13.07
N VAL A 88 -0.37 -7.54 12.95
CA VAL A 88 1.04 -7.31 13.30
C VAL A 88 1.28 -7.10 14.80
N LYS A 89 0.23 -6.78 15.58
CA LYS A 89 0.34 -6.49 17.01
C LYS A 89 1.11 -7.55 17.82
N ASN A 90 0.97 -8.81 17.43
CA ASN A 90 1.61 -9.95 18.10
C ASN A 90 2.70 -10.64 17.27
N CYS A 91 3.07 -10.10 16.11
CA CYS A 91 4.06 -10.70 15.21
C CYS A 91 5.44 -10.09 15.43
N LYS A 92 6.35 -10.87 16.05
CA LYS A 92 7.70 -10.37 16.40
C LYS A 92 8.61 -10.20 15.19
N LYS A 93 8.34 -10.93 14.10
CA LYS A 93 9.11 -10.88 12.85
C LYS A 93 8.54 -9.88 11.84
N CYS A 94 7.39 -9.27 12.11
CA CYS A 94 6.69 -8.44 11.14
C CYS A 94 7.20 -7.00 11.11
N GLU A 95 7.21 -6.43 9.91
CA GLU A 95 7.40 -5.00 9.67
C GLU A 95 6.36 -4.53 8.65
N VAL A 96 5.59 -3.51 9.02
CA VAL A 96 4.58 -2.93 8.13
C VAL A 96 5.26 -1.96 7.16
N ILE A 97 4.89 -2.08 5.89
CA ILE A 97 5.23 -1.13 4.83
C ILE A 97 3.96 -0.35 4.49
N ASP A 98 4.07 0.96 4.34
CA ASP A 98 2.97 1.83 3.97
C ASP A 98 3.36 2.78 2.83
N TYR A 99 2.49 2.86 1.82
CA TYR A 99 2.66 3.79 0.70
C TYR A 99 1.85 5.06 0.85
N LYS A 100 0.97 5.15 1.85
CA LYS A 100 0.01 6.26 1.96
C LYS A 100 0.68 7.62 1.90
N ASP A 101 1.79 7.80 2.63
CA ASP A 101 2.48 9.09 2.68
C ASP A 101 3.27 9.40 1.41
N ILE A 102 3.94 8.41 0.81
CA ILE A 102 4.72 8.64 -0.41
C ILE A 102 3.81 8.87 -1.63
N LEU A 103 2.54 8.50 -1.58
CA LEU A 103 1.58 8.74 -2.65
C LEU A 103 0.77 10.03 -2.46
N ARG A 104 1.09 10.82 -1.41
CA ARG A 104 0.51 12.16 -1.28
C ARG A 104 1.15 13.13 -2.28
N ASN A 105 0.33 14.05 -2.77
CA ASN A 105 0.79 15.18 -3.56
C ASN A 105 1.27 16.34 -2.66
N GLU A 106 1.64 17.47 -3.28
CA GLU A 106 2.17 18.64 -2.57
C GLU A 106 1.15 19.27 -1.59
N ASP A 107 -0.15 19.14 -1.88
CA ASP A 107 -1.23 19.57 -0.99
C ASP A 107 -1.54 18.55 0.13
N GLY A 108 -0.79 17.45 0.21
CA GLY A 108 -0.99 16.39 1.19
C GLY A 108 -2.16 15.45 0.89
N LYS A 109 -2.82 15.58 -0.26
CA LYS A 109 -3.92 14.69 -0.69
C LYS A 109 -3.36 13.39 -1.22
N PHE A 110 -4.02 12.27 -0.92
CA PHE A 110 -3.61 11.00 -1.50
C PHE A 110 -3.98 11.01 -2.98
N THR A 111 -3.03 10.74 -3.86
CA THR A 111 -3.25 10.76 -5.31
C THR A 111 -2.64 9.52 -5.95
N MET A 112 -3.12 9.17 -7.14
CA MET A 112 -2.60 8.07 -7.94
C MET A 112 -1.90 8.57 -9.20
N TYR A 113 -1.40 9.81 -9.18
CA TYR A 113 -0.78 10.49 -10.31
C TYR A 113 0.32 11.45 -9.88
N ASP A 114 1.17 11.81 -10.85
CA ASP A 114 2.16 12.87 -10.71
C ASP A 114 1.57 14.20 -11.21
N ASP A 115 1.42 15.15 -10.29
CA ASP A 115 0.84 16.49 -10.51
C ASP A 115 1.62 17.33 -11.53
N ARG A 116 2.91 17.02 -11.75
CA ARG A 116 3.82 17.78 -12.63
C ARG A 116 3.88 17.16 -14.01
N MET A 117 4.01 15.84 -14.08
CA MET A 117 4.14 15.10 -15.33
C MET A 117 2.80 14.76 -15.98
N ASN A 118 1.68 14.91 -15.27
CA ASN A 118 0.33 14.53 -15.73
C ASN A 118 0.24 13.05 -16.15
N VAL A 119 0.88 12.17 -15.37
CA VAL A 119 0.86 10.72 -15.59
C VAL A 119 0.32 10.00 -14.38
N MET A 120 -0.42 8.93 -14.60
CA MET A 120 -0.85 8.04 -13.51
C MET A 120 0.31 7.18 -13.03
N TYR A 121 0.30 6.82 -11.75
CA TYR A 121 1.21 5.84 -11.17
C TYR A 121 0.79 4.38 -11.44
N GLN A 122 -0.48 4.16 -11.75
CA GLN A 122 -1.04 2.83 -12.00
C GLN A 122 -1.47 2.63 -13.46
N ASP A 123 -1.52 1.38 -13.91
CA ASP A 123 -2.18 0.97 -15.14
C ASP A 123 -3.70 0.79 -14.94
N ASN A 124 -4.42 0.41 -16.00
CA ASN A 124 -5.88 0.26 -15.95
C ASN A 124 -6.37 -0.92 -15.08
N VAL A 125 -5.48 -1.79 -14.62
CA VAL A 125 -5.82 -2.94 -13.77
C VAL A 125 -5.28 -2.78 -12.35
N GLY A 126 -4.71 -1.61 -12.01
CA GLY A 126 -4.30 -1.25 -10.66
C GLY A 126 -2.86 -1.65 -10.29
N HIS A 127 -2.04 -2.08 -11.24
CA HIS A 127 -0.61 -2.30 -10.98
C HIS A 127 0.17 -1.00 -11.09
N PHE A 128 1.22 -0.83 -10.28
CA PHE A 128 2.14 0.29 -10.47
C PHE A 128 2.92 0.15 -11.79
N ASN A 129 2.83 1.18 -12.62
CA ASN A 129 3.65 1.32 -13.82
C ASN A 129 5.05 1.84 -13.45
N VAL A 130 5.88 2.15 -14.45
CA VAL A 130 7.25 2.63 -14.22
C VAL A 130 7.31 3.87 -13.33
N TYR A 131 6.42 4.85 -13.53
CA TYR A 131 6.38 6.07 -12.74
C TYR A 131 5.94 5.80 -11.30
N GLY A 132 4.93 4.94 -11.12
CA GLY A 132 4.50 4.51 -9.79
C GLY A 132 5.58 3.77 -9.02
N ARG A 133 6.34 2.90 -9.70
CA ARG A 133 7.47 2.20 -9.10
C ARG A 133 8.59 3.15 -8.67
N GLU A 134 8.94 4.13 -9.50
CA GLU A 134 9.91 5.16 -9.10
C GLU A 134 9.40 5.99 -7.91
N ARG A 135 8.10 6.30 -7.85
CA ARG A 135 7.51 7.04 -6.73
C ARG A 135 7.64 6.28 -5.40
N ILE A 136 7.39 4.97 -5.38
CA ILE A 136 7.47 4.15 -4.16
C ILE A 136 8.87 3.60 -3.86
N LYS A 137 9.82 3.71 -4.80
CA LYS A 137 11.20 3.21 -4.67
C LYS A 137 11.89 3.64 -3.37
N PRO A 138 11.78 4.89 -2.87
CA PRO A 138 12.41 5.29 -1.62
C PRO A 138 11.97 4.45 -0.40
N VAL A 139 10.73 3.94 -0.41
CA VAL A 139 10.22 3.05 0.64
C VAL A 139 11.03 1.74 0.66
N TYR A 140 11.24 1.14 -0.51
CA TYR A 140 12.02 -0.09 -0.65
C TYR A 140 13.51 0.11 -0.39
N GLU A 141 14.10 1.22 -0.80
CA GLU A 141 15.49 1.55 -0.50
C GLU A 141 15.73 1.65 1.00
N LYS A 142 14.83 2.31 1.73
CA LYS A 142 14.88 2.38 3.20
C LYS A 142 14.78 1.00 3.84
N LEU A 143 13.88 0.15 3.36
CA LEU A 143 13.71 -1.21 3.87
C LEU A 143 14.94 -2.08 3.61
N ALA A 144 15.51 -2.00 2.40
CA ALA A 144 16.71 -2.74 2.03
C ALA A 144 17.92 -2.31 2.87
N LYS A 145 18.11 -0.99 3.07
CA LYS A 145 19.16 -0.45 3.92
C LYS A 145 19.03 -0.96 5.36
N LYS A 146 17.84 -0.84 5.95
CA LYS A 146 17.56 -1.33 7.30
C LYS A 146 17.81 -2.83 7.44
N PHE A 147 17.37 -3.62 6.47
CA PHE A 147 17.63 -5.07 6.46
C PHE A 147 19.13 -5.39 6.42
N ALA A 148 19.90 -4.67 5.60
CA ALA A 148 21.34 -4.85 5.51
C ALA A 148 22.04 -4.51 6.84
N GLU A 149 21.64 -3.41 7.50
CA GLU A 149 22.15 -3.01 8.82
C GLU A 149 21.82 -4.03 9.91
N GLU A 150 20.61 -4.60 9.89
CA GLU A 150 20.17 -5.60 10.89
C GLU A 150 20.85 -6.96 10.69
N PHE A 151 21.10 -7.40 9.44
CA PHE A 151 21.39 -8.81 9.16
C PHE A 151 22.60 -9.09 8.27
N VAL A 152 23.20 -8.08 7.64
CA VAL A 152 24.31 -8.27 6.69
C VAL A 152 25.61 -7.71 7.24
N THR A 153 25.59 -6.61 8.00
CA THR A 153 26.81 -5.93 8.46
C THR A 153 27.54 -6.57 9.65
N ASN A 154 27.08 -7.71 10.18
CA ASN A 154 27.76 -8.46 11.27
C ASN A 154 28.66 -9.62 10.78
N VAL A 155 29.25 -9.53 9.59
CA VAL A 155 30.12 -10.60 9.03
C VAL A 155 31.61 -10.39 9.35
N ASN A 156 32.02 -9.29 9.99
CA ASN A 156 33.43 -8.99 10.26
C ASN A 156 33.72 -8.55 11.72
N ASN A 157 33.39 -9.38 12.72
CA ASN A 157 34.01 -9.31 14.05
C ASN A 157 34.35 -10.72 14.53
#